data_AF-A0A416DGW9-F1
#
_entry.id   AF-A0A416DGW9-F1
#
_cell.length_a   1.000
_cell.length_b   1.000
_cell.length_c   1.000
_cell.angle_alpha   90.00
_cell.angle_beta   90.00
_cell.angle_gamma   90.00
#
_symmetry.space_group_name_H-M   'P 1'
#
loop_
_entity.id
_entity.type
_entity.pdbx_description
1 polymer ?
#
loop_
_entity_poly.entity_id
_entity_poly.type
_entity_poly.pdbx_seq_one_letter_code
_entity_poly.pdbx_strand_id
1 'polypeptide(L)'
;MPRAKKITSEDLCRLALDYQQIVAGMKITIPAFGEYVRSQGYAVEDYLIRRNKEVREHIEAYNQAIVQRNIDAVIVFHGLDIDAFLAKNSSPQALKEALTKRDAYYEKIANNASELKKKNEKLEQENNQLKKELEKAQQDLAVKRNHDRDAEIQTKNELIRKLREIIYSRVYPEMANLILQKEGIFESVNKLIMPEAIDAHMMTADQEIKTFRSNAVNELLSDFDE
;
A
#
# COMPACT_ATOMS: atom_id res chain seq x y z
N MET A 1 23.85 2.75 -38.80
CA MET A 1 23.01 3.58 -37.91
C MET A 1 21.56 3.16 -38.09
N PRO A 2 20.75 2.98 -37.02
CA PRO A 2 19.37 2.54 -37.16
C PRO A 2 18.56 3.64 -37.87
N ARG A 3 17.75 3.26 -38.86
CA ARG A 3 16.91 4.22 -39.60
C ARG A 3 15.95 4.91 -38.64
N ALA A 4 15.89 6.24 -38.71
CA ALA A 4 14.88 7.03 -38.00
C ALA A 4 13.49 6.53 -38.37
N LYS A 5 12.68 6.18 -37.36
CA LYS A 5 11.29 5.75 -37.56
C LYS A 5 10.52 6.93 -38.16
N LYS A 6 9.79 6.68 -39.25
CA LYS A 6 8.84 7.66 -39.78
C LYS A 6 7.74 7.84 -38.74
N ILE A 7 7.55 9.07 -38.28
CA ILE A 7 6.51 9.38 -37.30
C ILE A 7 5.15 9.46 -37.99
N THR A 8 4.14 8.83 -37.39
CA THR A 8 2.75 8.92 -37.85
C THR A 8 2.04 10.05 -37.10
N SER A 9 0.96 10.59 -37.65
CA SER A 9 0.14 11.62 -36.98
C SER A 9 -0.39 11.16 -35.62
N GLU A 10 -0.77 9.89 -35.50
CA GLU A 10 -1.23 9.28 -34.23
C GLU A 10 -0.12 9.23 -33.17
N ASP A 11 1.11 8.92 -33.59
CA ASP A 11 2.27 8.88 -32.69
C ASP A 11 2.58 10.28 -32.13
N LEU A 12 2.45 11.33 -32.94
CA LEU A 12 2.62 12.72 -32.50
C LEU A 12 1.55 13.12 -31.47
N CYS A 13 0.29 12.74 -31.68
CA CYS A 13 -0.78 13.03 -30.72
C CYS A 13 -0.55 12.33 -29.37
N ARG A 14 -0.10 11.07 -29.39
CA ARG A 14 0.27 10.34 -28.17
C ARG A 14 1.43 11.01 -27.44
N LEU A 15 2.49 11.37 -28.15
CA LEU A 15 3.64 12.06 -27.55
C LEU A 15 3.25 13.43 -27.00
N ALA A 16 2.28 14.12 -27.60
CA ALA A 16 1.76 15.38 -27.07
C ALA A 16 1.03 15.19 -25.74
N LEU A 17 0.25 14.11 -25.57
CA LEU A 17 -0.37 13.75 -24.30
C LEU A 17 0.67 13.42 -23.23
N ASP A 18 1.70 12.64 -23.58
CA ASP A 18 2.78 12.30 -22.64
C ASP A 18 3.55 13.56 -22.21
N TYR A 19 3.84 14.45 -23.16
CA TYR A 19 4.53 15.71 -22.88
C TYR A 19 3.69 16.65 -21.99
N GLN A 20 2.36 16.66 -22.13
CA GLN A 20 1.47 17.42 -21.24
C GLN A 20 1.57 16.98 -19.78
N GLN A 21 1.78 15.70 -19.51
CA GLN A 21 1.96 15.19 -18.15
C GLN A 21 3.29 15.64 -17.55
N ILE A 22 4.34 15.72 -18.37
CA ILE A 22 5.69 16.14 -17.95
C ILE A 22 5.73 17.65 -17.64
N VAL A 23 5.11 18.47 -18.50
CA VAL A 23 5.16 19.94 -18.40
C VAL A 23 4.21 20.48 -17.31
N ALA A 24 3.29 19.64 -16.80
CA ALA A 24 2.53 19.82 -15.56
C ALA A 24 2.04 21.26 -15.30
N GLY A 25 1.32 21.85 -16.26
CA GLY A 25 0.65 23.15 -16.08
C GLY A 25 1.40 24.35 -16.65
N MET A 26 2.52 24.16 -17.36
CA MET A 26 3.15 25.21 -18.18
C MET A 26 2.69 25.14 -19.64
N LYS A 27 2.70 26.30 -20.32
CA LYS A 27 2.36 26.36 -21.75
C LYS A 27 3.35 25.53 -22.57
N ILE A 28 2.82 24.71 -23.47
CA ILE A 28 3.60 23.94 -24.43
C ILE A 28 3.92 24.83 -25.62
N THR A 29 5.22 25.01 -25.90
CA THR A 29 5.69 25.62 -27.14
C THR A 29 6.09 24.52 -28.12
N ILE A 30 5.85 24.77 -29.41
CA ILE A 30 6.17 23.81 -30.48
C ILE A 30 7.66 23.43 -30.50
N PRO A 31 8.62 24.36 -30.30
CA PRO A 31 10.03 24.00 -30.24
C PRO A 31 10.36 23.05 -29.08
N ALA A 32 9.83 23.32 -27.88
CA ALA A 32 10.07 22.47 -26.71
C ALA A 32 9.44 21.07 -26.87
N PHE A 33 8.25 21.01 -27.47
CA PHE A 33 7.65 19.73 -27.84
C PHE A 33 8.47 19.00 -28.92
N GLY A 34 9.01 19.72 -29.90
CA GLY A 34 9.90 19.16 -30.93
C GLY A 34 11.19 18.57 -30.35
N GLU A 35 11.79 19.23 -29.36
CA GLU A 35 12.93 18.68 -28.62
C GLU A 35 12.59 17.39 -27.88
N TYR A 36 11.42 17.33 -27.26
CA TYR A 36 10.93 16.11 -26.60
C TYR A 36 10.71 14.96 -27.59
N VAL A 37 10.09 15.23 -28.74
CA VAL A 37 9.90 14.22 -29.80
C VAL A 37 11.25 13.69 -30.30
N ARG A 38 12.25 14.57 -30.41
CA ARG A 38 13.63 14.20 -30.76
C ARG A 38 14.31 13.37 -29.68
N SER A 39 14.10 13.67 -28.39
CA SER A 39 14.65 12.86 -27.29
C SER A 39 14.04 11.45 -27.21
N GLN A 40 12.84 11.26 -27.74
CA GLN A 40 12.19 9.94 -27.86
C GLN A 40 12.65 9.12 -29.08
N GLY A 41 13.64 9.62 -29.84
CA GLY A 41 14.25 8.91 -30.96
C GLY A 41 13.57 9.11 -32.32
N TYR A 42 12.64 10.07 -32.44
CA TYR A 42 12.03 10.45 -33.71
C TYR A 42 12.72 11.68 -34.32
N ALA A 43 13.14 11.57 -35.58
CA ALA A 43 13.70 12.71 -36.30
C ALA A 43 12.56 13.53 -36.92
N VAL A 44 12.12 14.58 -36.22
CA VAL A 44 11.02 15.45 -36.65
C VAL A 44 11.44 16.92 -36.60
N GLU A 45 11.17 17.63 -37.69
CA GLU A 45 11.31 19.08 -37.75
C GLU A 45 10.07 19.79 -37.21
N ASP A 46 10.27 20.91 -36.54
CA ASP A 46 9.20 21.72 -35.96
C ASP A 46 8.14 22.15 -37.01
N TYR A 47 8.53 22.29 -38.27
CA TYR A 47 7.62 22.58 -39.38
C TYR A 47 6.58 21.46 -39.60
N LEU A 48 6.99 20.19 -39.49
CA LEU A 48 6.09 19.05 -39.65
C LEU A 48 5.06 18.98 -38.52
N ILE A 49 5.48 19.34 -37.30
CA ILE A 49 4.58 19.46 -36.14
C ILE A 49 3.57 20.59 -36.37
N ARG A 50 4.01 21.75 -36.85
CA ARG A 50 3.15 22.90 -37.17
C ARG A 50 2.11 22.58 -38.25
N ARG A 51 2.47 21.72 -39.20
CA ARG A 51 1.62 21.32 -40.33
C ARG A 51 0.56 20.29 -39.93
N ASN A 52 0.77 19.56 -38.83
CA ASN A 52 -0.23 18.62 -38.31
C ASN A 52 -1.32 19.38 -37.55
N LYS A 53 -2.53 19.40 -38.12
CA LYS A 53 -3.68 20.13 -37.58
C LYS A 53 -4.13 19.61 -36.21
N GLU A 54 -4.18 18.29 -36.03
CA GLU A 54 -4.69 17.65 -34.82
C GLU A 54 -3.80 17.95 -33.61
N VAL A 55 -2.48 17.83 -33.80
CA VAL A 55 -1.48 18.13 -32.77
C VAL A 55 -1.53 19.61 -32.40
N ARG A 56 -1.69 20.50 -33.39
CA ARG A 56 -1.78 21.93 -33.18
C ARG A 56 -3.01 22.30 -32.35
N GLU A 57 -4.17 21.79 -32.73
CA GLU A 57 -5.43 22.01 -32.01
C GLU A 57 -5.36 21.50 -30.57
N HIS A 58 -4.74 20.34 -30.36
CA HIS A 58 -4.55 19.77 -29.03
C HIS A 58 -3.63 20.62 -28.14
N ILE A 59 -2.49 21.08 -28.65
CA ILE A 59 -1.57 21.97 -27.93
C ILE A 59 -2.22 23.32 -27.63
N GLU A 60 -2.98 23.86 -28.59
CA GLU A 60 -3.67 25.15 -28.46
C GLU A 60 -4.78 25.07 -27.40
N ALA A 61 -5.59 24.01 -27.41
CA ALA A 61 -6.62 23.75 -26.39
C ALA A 61 -6.02 23.61 -24.98
N TYR A 62 -4.92 22.87 -24.85
CA TYR A 62 -4.20 22.74 -23.57
C TYR A 62 -3.65 24.08 -23.08
N ASN A 63 -3.04 24.86 -23.96
CA ASN A 63 -2.52 26.18 -23.63
C ASN A 63 -3.62 27.17 -23.22
N GLN A 64 -4.79 27.11 -23.87
CA GLN A 64 -5.97 27.89 -23.48
C GLN A 64 -6.47 27.48 -22.10
N ALA A 65 -6.57 26.18 -21.82
CA ALA A 65 -6.96 25.66 -20.51
C ALA A 65 -6.01 26.10 -19.38
N ILE A 66 -4.70 26.17 -19.65
CA ILE A 66 -3.71 26.70 -18.69
C ILE A 66 -3.89 28.20 -18.46
N VAL A 67 -4.11 28.98 -19.51
CA VAL A 67 -4.36 30.42 -19.37
C VAL A 67 -5.59 30.66 -18.51
N GLN A 68 -6.65 29.89 -18.75
CA GLN A 68 -7.89 30.00 -17.99
C GLN A 68 -7.69 29.58 -16.52
N ARG A 69 -7.01 28.45 -16.26
CA ARG A 69 -6.63 28.05 -14.89
C ARG A 69 -5.77 29.07 -14.17
N ASN A 70 -4.82 29.69 -14.85
CA ASN A 70 -3.95 30.71 -14.25
C ASN A 70 -4.71 32.02 -13.99
N ILE A 71 -5.67 32.39 -14.83
CA ILE A 71 -6.59 33.51 -14.56
C ILE A 71 -7.44 33.20 -13.32
N ASP A 72 -7.93 31.97 -13.19
CA ASP A 72 -8.70 31.52 -12.02
C ASP A 72 -7.82 31.40 -10.75
N ALA A 73 -6.52 31.16 -10.88
CA ALA A 73 -5.57 31.15 -9.76
C ALA A 73 -5.17 32.56 -9.28
N VAL A 74 -5.31 33.59 -10.13
CA VAL A 74 -5.04 35.01 -9.82
C VAL A 74 -6.35 35.74 -9.50
N ILE A 75 -7.30 35.09 -8.82
CA ILE A 75 -8.48 35.77 -8.27
C ILE A 75 -8.05 36.52 -7.02
N VAL A 76 -7.47 37.70 -7.20
CA VAL A 76 -7.26 38.71 -6.16
C VAL A 76 -8.42 39.70 -6.23
N PHE A 77 -9.04 40.04 -5.10
CA PHE A 77 -10.05 41.10 -5.05
C PHE A 77 -9.45 42.40 -5.58
N HIS A 78 -9.87 42.82 -6.77
CA HIS A 78 -9.46 44.09 -7.35
C HIS A 78 -10.45 45.17 -6.93
N GLY A 79 -10.00 46.09 -6.07
CA GLY A 79 -10.77 47.25 -5.67
C GLY A 79 -11.19 48.08 -6.89
N LEU A 80 -12.41 48.63 -6.86
CA LEU A 80 -12.88 49.52 -7.92
C LEU A 80 -12.27 50.91 -7.69
N ASP A 81 -11.35 51.32 -8.55
CA ASP A 81 -10.99 52.74 -8.67
C ASP A 81 -12.13 53.46 -9.40
N ILE A 82 -12.91 54.23 -8.63
CA ILE A 82 -14.13 54.89 -9.12
C ILE A 82 -13.77 55.97 -10.14
N ASP A 83 -12.71 56.74 -9.91
CA ASP A 83 -12.32 57.86 -10.77
C ASP A 83 -11.79 57.35 -12.11
N ALA A 84 -10.94 56.32 -12.09
CA ALA A 84 -10.47 55.66 -13.31
C ALA A 84 -11.60 54.96 -14.08
N PHE A 85 -12.56 54.36 -13.36
CA PHE A 85 -13.69 53.66 -13.96
C PHE A 85 -14.67 54.61 -14.66
N LEU A 86 -14.95 55.76 -14.04
CA LEU A 86 -15.79 56.81 -14.62
C LEU A 86 -15.11 57.51 -15.81
N ALA A 87 -13.81 57.76 -15.71
CA ALA A 87 -13.03 58.34 -16.81
C ALA A 87 -13.05 57.43 -18.06
N LYS A 88 -12.98 56.11 -17.87
CA LYS A 88 -12.98 55.12 -18.96
C LYS A 88 -14.36 54.83 -19.54
N ASN A 89 -15.42 54.97 -18.74
CA ASN A 89 -16.81 54.68 -19.13
C ASN A 89 -17.65 55.96 -19.06
N SER A 90 -17.41 56.91 -19.95
CA SER A 90 -17.98 58.26 -19.86
C SER A 90 -19.45 58.36 -20.32
N SER A 91 -20.00 57.33 -20.97
CA SER A 91 -21.40 57.30 -21.41
C SER A 91 -22.28 56.45 -20.49
N PRO A 92 -23.58 56.78 -20.33
CA PRO A 92 -24.50 55.99 -19.52
C PRO A 92 -24.62 54.52 -19.98
N GLN A 93 -24.51 54.27 -21.29
CA GLN A 93 -24.53 52.92 -21.86
C GLN A 93 -23.25 52.14 -21.54
N ALA A 94 -22.07 52.77 -21.67
CA ALA A 94 -20.80 52.15 -21.33
C ALA A 94 -20.73 51.79 -19.83
N LEU A 95 -21.25 52.66 -18.97
CA LEU A 95 -21.39 52.42 -17.52
C LEU A 95 -22.26 51.20 -17.22
N LYS A 96 -23.43 51.10 -17.84
CA LYS A 96 -24.33 49.93 -17.67
C LYS A 96 -23.63 48.64 -18.09
N GLU A 97 -23.00 48.62 -19.27
CA GLU A 97 -22.28 47.43 -19.75
C GLU A 97 -21.10 47.04 -18.85
N ALA A 98 -20.32 48.01 -18.39
CA ALA A 98 -19.18 47.76 -17.52
C ALA A 98 -19.61 47.21 -16.15
N LEU A 99 -20.72 47.72 -15.60
CA LEU A 99 -21.32 47.20 -14.37
C LEU A 99 -21.88 45.79 -14.56
N THR A 100 -22.60 45.51 -15.65
CA THR A 100 -23.09 44.16 -15.95
C THR A 100 -21.96 43.15 -16.12
N LYS A 101 -20.86 43.53 -16.78
CA LYS A 101 -19.66 42.67 -16.92
C LYS A 101 -19.03 42.36 -15.57
N ARG A 102 -18.95 43.35 -14.69
CA ARG A 102 -18.43 43.20 -13.33
C ARG A 102 -19.34 42.31 -12.48
N ASP A 103 -20.65 42.47 -12.57
CA ASP A 103 -21.62 41.64 -11.87
C ASP A 103 -21.52 40.18 -12.31
N ALA A 104 -21.51 39.92 -13.62
CA ALA A 104 -21.32 38.57 -14.17
C ALA A 104 -19.97 37.94 -13.78
N TYR A 105 -18.92 38.74 -13.58
CA TYR A 105 -17.64 38.27 -13.08
C TYR A 105 -17.74 37.79 -11.62
N TYR A 106 -18.39 38.55 -10.74
CA TYR A 106 -18.59 38.15 -9.34
C TYR A 106 -19.56 36.98 -9.20
N GLU A 107 -20.58 36.89 -10.04
CA GLU A 107 -21.47 35.73 -10.12
C GLU A 107 -20.69 34.45 -10.42
N LYS A 108 -19.78 34.48 -11.40
CA LYS A 108 -18.90 33.34 -11.72
C LYS A 108 -18.00 32.96 -10.54
N ILE A 109 -17.42 33.94 -9.83
CA ILE A 109 -16.61 33.67 -8.64
C ILE A 109 -17.45 32.99 -7.56
N ALA A 110 -18.65 33.50 -7.28
CA ALA A 110 -19.53 32.93 -6.26
C ALA A 110 -19.94 31.49 -6.62
N ASN A 111 -20.28 31.24 -7.88
CA ASN A 111 -20.62 29.90 -8.37
C ASN A 111 -19.43 28.93 -8.26
N ASN A 112 -18.24 29.35 -8.71
CA ASN A 112 -17.03 28.53 -8.60
C ASN A 112 -16.65 28.24 -7.14
N ALA A 113 -16.77 29.23 -6.25
CA ALA A 113 -16.52 29.04 -4.83
C ALA A 113 -17.52 28.06 -4.20
N SER A 114 -18.79 28.13 -4.58
CA SER A 114 -19.83 27.19 -4.14
C SER A 114 -19.56 25.76 -4.62
N GLU A 115 -19.14 25.59 -5.87
CA GLU A 115 -18.74 24.28 -6.40
C GLU A 115 -17.49 23.72 -5.71
N LEU A 116 -16.48 24.55 -5.49
CA LEU A 116 -15.27 24.17 -4.77
C LEU A 116 -15.60 23.75 -3.34
N LYS A 117 -16.46 24.48 -2.64
CA LYS A 117 -16.93 24.11 -1.30
C LYS A 117 -17.60 22.73 -1.31
N LYS A 118 -18.53 22.47 -2.22
CA LYS A 118 -19.20 21.15 -2.36
C LYS A 118 -18.22 20.02 -2.65
N LYS A 119 -17.23 20.26 -3.52
CA LYS A 119 -16.17 19.27 -3.81
C LYS A 119 -15.30 19.01 -2.59
N ASN A 120 -14.94 20.05 -1.86
CA ASN A 120 -14.13 19.92 -0.65
C ASN A 120 -14.87 19.14 0.45
N GLU A 121 -16.17 19.42 0.66
CA GLU A 121 -17.01 18.67 1.59
C GLU A 121 -17.07 17.17 1.24
N LYS A 122 -17.20 16.82 -0.05
CA LYS A 122 -17.15 15.41 -0.49
C LYS A 122 -15.79 14.77 -0.22
N LEU A 123 -14.70 15.47 -0.55
CA LEU A 123 -13.34 14.97 -0.32
C LEU A 123 -13.05 14.78 1.17
N GLU A 124 -13.57 15.64 2.04
CA GLU A 124 -13.47 15.49 3.50
C GLU A 124 -14.24 14.27 3.99
N GLN A 125 -15.45 14.02 3.45
CA GLN A 125 -16.22 12.81 3.77
C GLN A 125 -15.49 11.55 3.34
N GLU A 126 -14.98 11.51 2.11
CA GLU A 126 -14.20 10.37 1.60
C GLU A 126 -12.93 10.14 2.41
N ASN A 127 -12.18 11.19 2.76
CA ASN A 127 -11.01 11.08 3.63
C ASN A 127 -11.36 10.51 5.01
N ASN A 128 -12.46 10.95 5.60
CA ASN A 128 -12.90 10.44 6.89
C ASN A 128 -13.35 8.97 6.81
N GLN A 129 -13.97 8.56 5.71
CA GLN A 129 -14.33 7.17 5.45
C GLN A 129 -13.08 6.30 5.33
N LEU A 130 -12.12 6.72 4.50
CA LEU A 130 -10.85 6.01 4.29
C LEU A 130 -10.03 5.90 5.58
N LYS A 131 -9.99 6.96 6.40
CA LYS A 131 -9.34 6.90 7.72
C LYS A 131 -9.95 5.84 8.62
N LYS A 132 -11.28 5.77 8.68
CA LYS A 132 -11.98 4.74 9.47
C LYS A 132 -11.72 3.32 8.95
N GLU A 133 -11.69 3.14 7.63
CA GLU A 133 -11.36 1.85 7.02
C GLU A 133 -9.92 1.43 7.31
N LEU A 134 -8.98 2.39 7.25
CA LEU A 134 -7.58 2.17 7.58
C LEU A 134 -7.39 1.80 9.06
N GLU A 135 -8.08 2.47 9.98
CA GLU A 135 -8.07 2.13 11.40
C GLU A 135 -8.60 0.71 11.65
N LYS A 136 -9.71 0.33 11.02
CA LYS A 136 -10.27 -1.03 11.11
C LYS A 136 -9.29 -2.07 10.57
N ALA A 137 -8.73 -1.84 9.38
CA ALA A 137 -7.76 -2.75 8.78
C ALA A 137 -6.50 -2.91 9.66
N GLN A 138 -6.04 -1.84 10.31
CA GLN A 138 -4.93 -1.91 11.26
C GLN A 138 -5.28 -2.73 12.51
N GLN A 139 -6.50 -2.57 13.04
CA GLN A 139 -6.98 -3.37 14.16
C GLN A 139 -7.06 -4.86 13.79
N ASP A 140 -7.63 -5.19 12.64
CA ASP A 140 -7.73 -6.57 12.15
C ASP A 140 -6.35 -7.22 11.95
N LEU A 141 -5.38 -6.47 11.41
CA LEU A 141 -4.01 -6.94 11.26
C LEU A 141 -3.32 -7.15 12.62
N ALA A 142 -3.59 -6.31 13.61
CA ALA A 142 -3.06 -6.48 14.96
C ALA A 142 -3.63 -7.74 15.62
N VAL A 143 -4.93 -8.00 15.49
CA VAL A 143 -5.58 -9.22 16.00
C VAL A 143 -4.99 -10.47 15.33
N LYS A 144 -4.85 -10.49 14.00
CA LYS A 144 -4.24 -11.61 13.27
C LYS A 144 -2.80 -11.85 13.71
N ARG A 145 -1.98 -10.81 13.80
CA ARG A 145 -0.58 -10.93 14.27
C ARG A 145 -0.47 -11.48 15.69
N ASN A 146 -1.39 -11.10 16.57
CA ASN A 146 -1.40 -11.64 17.94
C ASN A 146 -1.80 -13.11 17.93
N HIS A 147 -2.83 -13.49 17.15
CA HIS A 147 -3.23 -14.88 17.00
C HIS A 147 -2.11 -15.77 16.43
N ASP A 148 -1.42 -15.32 15.39
CA ASP A 148 -0.30 -16.05 14.78
C ASP A 148 0.87 -16.20 15.78
N ARG A 149 1.15 -15.15 16.56
CA ARG A 149 2.16 -15.19 17.63
C ARG A 149 1.79 -16.16 18.73
N ASP A 150 0.53 -16.19 19.15
CA ASP A 150 0.05 -17.11 20.19
C ASP A 150 0.17 -18.56 19.73
N ALA A 151 -0.18 -18.86 18.46
CA ALA A 151 0.01 -20.18 17.86
C ALA A 151 1.50 -20.57 17.78
N GLU A 152 2.38 -19.65 17.40
CA GLU A 152 3.83 -19.88 17.37
C GLU A 152 4.40 -20.13 18.78
N ILE A 153 3.91 -19.41 19.80
CA ILE A 153 4.30 -19.63 21.20
C ILE A 153 3.85 -21.02 21.67
N GLN A 154 2.62 -21.44 21.35
CA GLN A 154 2.12 -22.77 21.71
C GLN A 154 2.98 -23.89 21.11
N THR A 155 3.27 -23.83 19.81
CA THR A 155 4.12 -24.84 19.13
C THR A 155 5.54 -24.89 19.71
N LYS A 156 6.15 -23.73 19.99
CA LYS A 156 7.47 -23.67 20.66
C LYS A 156 7.43 -24.26 22.06
N ASN A 157 6.39 -23.99 22.84
CA ASN A 157 6.23 -24.54 24.18
C ASN A 157 6.07 -26.07 24.17
N GLU A 158 5.32 -26.63 23.22
CA GLU A 158 5.21 -28.07 23.04
C GLU A 158 6.56 -28.71 22.68
N LEU A 159 7.33 -28.07 21.78
CA LEU A 159 8.67 -28.53 21.43
C LEU A 159 9.61 -28.51 22.63
N ILE A 160 9.60 -27.43 23.43
CA ILE A 160 10.38 -27.32 24.67
C ILE A 160 10.01 -28.47 25.63
N ARG A 161 8.72 -28.80 25.76
CA ARG A 161 8.28 -29.91 26.62
C ARG A 161 8.87 -31.24 26.16
N LYS A 162 8.78 -31.55 24.86
CA LYS A 162 9.36 -32.77 24.28
C LYS A 162 10.88 -32.83 24.44
N LEU A 163 11.58 -31.72 24.22
CA LEU A 163 13.03 -31.65 24.41
C LEU A 163 13.42 -31.85 25.89
N ARG A 164 12.66 -31.30 26.84
CA ARG A 164 12.86 -31.57 28.27
C ARG A 164 12.67 -33.04 28.61
N GLU A 165 11.62 -33.69 28.09
CA GLU A 165 11.38 -35.13 28.27
C GLU A 165 12.57 -35.96 27.74
N ILE A 166 13.13 -35.60 26.59
CA ILE A 166 14.33 -36.25 26.03
C ILE A 166 15.56 -36.02 26.92
N ILE A 167 15.78 -34.80 27.42
CA ILE A 167 16.91 -34.50 28.31
C ILE A 167 16.80 -35.32 29.59
N TYR A 168 15.63 -35.37 30.22
CA TYR A 168 15.39 -36.16 31.43
C TYR A 168 15.58 -37.66 31.20
N SER A 169 15.14 -38.18 30.05
CA SER A 169 15.23 -39.61 29.75
C SER A 169 16.59 -40.07 29.22
N ARG A 170 17.36 -39.20 28.54
CA ARG A 170 18.58 -39.61 27.81
C ARG A 170 19.86 -38.89 28.21
N VAL A 171 19.76 -37.68 28.75
CA VAL A 171 20.93 -36.80 28.91
C VAL A 171 21.32 -36.64 30.37
N TYR A 172 20.44 -36.92 31.33
CA TYR A 172 20.83 -36.96 32.75
C TYR A 172 21.65 -38.22 33.04
N PRO A 173 22.99 -38.09 33.21
CA PRO A 173 23.84 -39.22 33.50
C PRO A 173 23.51 -39.79 34.87
N GLU A 174 22.99 -38.97 35.79
CA GLU A 174 22.71 -39.38 37.16
C GLU A 174 21.59 -40.42 37.27
N MET A 175 20.55 -40.36 36.43
CA MET A 175 19.49 -41.39 36.40
C MET A 175 20.01 -42.73 35.85
N ALA A 176 20.81 -42.67 34.79
CA ALA A 176 21.48 -43.85 34.23
C ALA A 176 22.51 -44.43 35.23
N ASN A 177 23.28 -43.57 35.89
CA ASN A 177 24.25 -43.95 36.91
C ASN A 177 23.56 -44.58 38.14
N LEU A 178 22.36 -44.14 38.52
CA LEU A 178 21.57 -44.73 39.61
C LEU A 178 21.01 -46.11 39.26
N ILE A 179 20.56 -46.32 38.02
CA ILE A 179 20.16 -47.66 37.53
C ILE A 179 21.36 -48.60 37.54
N LEU A 180 22.51 -48.15 37.03
CA LEU A 180 23.76 -48.91 37.05
C LEU A 180 24.27 -49.18 38.47
N GLN A 181 24.02 -48.29 39.44
CA GLN A 181 24.32 -48.52 40.86
C GLN A 181 23.43 -49.60 41.48
N LYS A 182 22.12 -49.60 41.21
CA LYS A 182 21.17 -50.57 41.80
C LYS A 182 21.32 -51.98 41.21
N GLU A 183 21.74 -52.08 39.95
CA GLU A 183 22.09 -53.33 39.26
C GLU A 183 23.52 -53.83 39.61
N GLY A 184 24.26 -53.11 40.47
CA GLY A 184 25.60 -53.49 40.93
C GLY A 184 26.72 -53.31 39.91
N ILE A 185 26.48 -52.55 38.83
CA ILE A 185 27.40 -52.34 37.71
C ILE A 185 28.35 -51.14 37.95
N PHE A 186 28.06 -50.25 38.90
CA PHE A 186 28.86 -49.06 39.20
C PHE A 186 28.78 -48.63 40.69
N GLU A 187 29.86 -48.05 41.25
CA GLU A 187 29.87 -47.32 42.53
C GLU A 187 30.42 -45.91 42.30
N SER A 188 29.71 -44.85 42.70
CA SER A 188 30.33 -43.52 42.75
C SER A 188 29.77 -42.58 43.83
N VAL A 189 30.66 -41.66 44.21
CA VAL A 189 30.83 -41.04 45.53
C VAL A 189 30.22 -39.64 45.55
N ASN A 190 28.90 -39.51 45.68
CA ASN A 190 28.24 -38.43 46.44
C ASN A 190 26.72 -38.49 46.27
N LYS A 191 26.01 -38.49 47.40
CA LYS A 191 24.54 -38.53 47.45
C LYS A 191 24.00 -37.12 47.62
N LEU A 192 23.39 -36.57 46.57
CA LEU A 192 22.51 -35.42 46.66
C LEU A 192 21.29 -35.75 45.78
N ILE A 193 20.21 -36.26 46.37
CA ILE A 193 18.78 -36.07 45.98
C ILE A 193 17.88 -37.17 46.61
N MET A 194 16.62 -36.80 46.84
CA MET A 194 15.59 -37.41 47.69
C MET A 194 14.95 -38.70 47.13
N PRO A 195 14.71 -39.74 47.96
CA PRO A 195 14.25 -41.07 47.52
C PRO A 195 12.81 -41.14 46.99
N GLU A 196 11.92 -40.22 47.38
CA GLU A 196 10.47 -40.42 47.21
C GLU A 196 9.98 -40.34 45.75
N ALA A 197 10.72 -39.69 44.85
CA ALA A 197 10.36 -39.60 43.42
C ALA A 197 10.70 -40.88 42.63
N ILE A 198 11.48 -41.80 43.21
CA ILE A 198 12.03 -42.98 42.54
C ILE A 198 10.99 -44.11 42.49
N ASP A 199 10.28 -44.34 43.59
CA ASP A 199 9.31 -45.44 43.69
C ASP A 199 8.10 -45.26 42.77
N ALA A 200 7.78 -44.01 42.41
CA ALA A 200 6.65 -43.71 41.53
C ALA A 200 6.90 -44.07 40.05
N HIS A 201 8.16 -44.24 39.62
CA HIS A 201 8.54 -44.39 38.20
C HIS A 201 9.39 -45.62 37.90
N MET A 202 9.73 -46.43 38.92
CA MET A 202 10.42 -47.71 38.73
C MET A 202 9.43 -48.88 38.59
N MET A 203 9.69 -49.76 37.63
CA MET A 203 9.02 -51.07 37.58
C MET A 203 9.81 -52.09 38.39
N THR A 204 9.15 -52.78 39.31
CA THR A 204 9.73 -53.87 40.11
C THR A 204 9.38 -55.22 39.50
N ALA A 205 10.20 -56.24 39.72
CA ALA A 205 10.00 -57.59 39.17
C ALA A 205 8.66 -58.24 39.60
N ASP A 206 8.08 -57.75 40.70
CA ASP A 206 6.81 -58.25 41.25
C ASP A 206 5.58 -57.48 40.73
N GLN A 207 5.76 -56.44 39.89
CA GLN A 207 4.65 -55.73 39.26
C GLN A 207 4.12 -56.53 38.06
N GLU A 208 2.84 -56.87 38.09
CA GLU A 208 2.16 -57.46 36.93
C GLU A 208 2.24 -56.54 35.72
N ILE A 209 2.87 -57.01 34.65
CA ILE A 209 2.86 -56.36 33.35
C ILE A 209 1.41 -56.41 32.85
N LYS A 210 0.68 -55.30 32.98
CA LYS A 210 -0.63 -55.17 32.34
C LYS A 210 -0.42 -55.26 30.84
N THR A 211 -0.93 -56.34 30.25
CA THR A 211 -0.99 -56.49 28.79
C THR A 211 -1.89 -55.38 28.25
N PHE A 212 -1.29 -54.37 27.63
CA PHE A 212 -2.04 -53.41 26.84
C PHE A 212 -2.53 -54.15 25.60
N ARG A 213 -3.80 -54.57 25.59
CA ARG A 213 -4.49 -54.86 24.34
C ARG A 213 -4.64 -53.53 23.60
N SER A 214 -3.70 -53.26 22.70
CA SER A 214 -3.89 -52.23 21.69
C SER A 214 -5.04 -52.65 20.78
N ASN A 215 -6.16 -51.95 20.82
CA ASN A 215 -7.29 -52.19 19.90
C ASN A 215 -6.88 -52.04 18.43
N ALA A 216 -5.76 -51.37 18.15
CA ALA A 216 -5.22 -51.23 16.79
C ALA A 216 -4.77 -52.56 16.18
N VAL A 217 -4.40 -53.57 16.99
CA VAL A 217 -3.98 -54.89 16.47
C VAL A 217 -5.20 -55.73 16.05
N ASN A 218 -6.34 -55.57 16.72
CA ASN A 218 -7.58 -56.26 16.35
C ASN A 218 -8.23 -55.64 15.10
N GLU A 219 -8.13 -54.33 14.90
CA GLU A 219 -8.58 -53.68 13.65
C GLU A 219 -7.70 -54.03 12.45
N LEU A 220 -6.40 -54.29 12.65
CA LEU A 220 -5.49 -54.68 11.56
C LEU A 220 -5.66 -56.14 11.12
N LEU A 221 -6.23 -56.99 11.97
CA LEU A 221 -6.40 -58.42 11.72
C LEU A 221 -7.83 -58.80 11.30
N SER A 222 -8.81 -57.91 11.47
CA SER A 222 -10.19 -58.15 11.01
C SER A 222 -10.35 -58.16 9.50
N ASP A 223 -9.41 -57.56 8.76
CA ASP A 223 -9.42 -57.47 7.30
C ASP A 223 -8.78 -58.69 6.60
N PHE A 224 -8.37 -59.71 7.36
CA PHE A 224 -7.75 -60.94 6.81
C PHE A 224 -8.65 -62.19 6.89
N ASP A 225 -9.86 -62.08 7.45
CA ASP A 225 -10.82 -63.19 7.57
C ASP A 225 -12.07 -62.97 6.68
N GLU A 226 -11.86 -62.71 5.38
CA GLU A 226 -12.81 -63.02 4.29
C GLU A 226 -12.24 -64.09 3.34
#